data_AF-A0A920H436-F1
#
_entry.id   AF-A0A920H436-F1
#
_cell.length_a   1.000
_cell.length_b   1.000
_cell.length_c   1.000
_cell.angle_alpha   90.00
_cell.angle_beta   90.00
_cell.angle_gamma   90.00
#
_symmetry.space_group_name_H-M   'P 1'
#
loop_
_entity.id
_entity.type
_entity.pdbx_description
1 polymer ?
#
loop_
_entity_poly.entity_id
_entity_poly.type
_entity_poly.pdbx_seq_one_letter_code
_entity_poly.pdbx_strand_id
1 'polypeptide(L)'
;MGFALIGIVVNDSLILIDFLKKLREKGLSKVEAVIQSCEVRARPIILTSVTTFLGISPLIFFATGQTKFLSPMAVSLGFGLLFATILILLVLPCFYLIVDDLKEKILSKI
;
A
#
# COMPACT_ATOMS: atom_id res chain seq x y z
N MET A 1 -8.74 -3.23 -15.61
CA MET A 1 -8.59 -3.53 -14.16
C MET A 1 -7.38 -2.84 -13.53
N GLY A 2 -6.22 -2.80 -14.21
CA GLY A 2 -4.99 -2.19 -13.64
C GLY A 2 -5.16 -0.79 -13.06
N PHE A 3 -5.94 0.09 -13.71
CA PHE A 3 -6.22 1.44 -13.19
C PHE A 3 -6.95 1.46 -11.83
N ALA A 4 -7.84 0.49 -11.58
CA ALA A 4 -8.53 0.38 -10.30
C ALA A 4 -7.56 -0.02 -9.17
N LEU A 5 -6.68 -0.98 -9.45
CA LEU A 5 -5.60 -1.36 -8.53
C LEU A 5 -4.67 -0.19 -8.23
N ILE A 6 -4.24 0.53 -9.26
CA ILE A 6 -3.37 1.70 -9.10
C ILE A 6 -4.03 2.73 -8.18
N GLY A 7 -5.32 3.00 -8.34
CA GLY A 7 -6.05 3.93 -7.46
C GLY A 7 -6.00 3.52 -5.98
N ILE A 8 -6.25 2.25 -5.68
CA ILE A 8 -6.20 1.72 -4.30
C ILE A 8 -4.77 1.82 -3.75
N VAL A 9 -3.78 1.36 -4.52
CA VAL A 9 -2.37 1.35 -4.12
C VAL A 9 -1.83 2.76 -3.88
N VAL A 10 -2.17 3.71 -4.75
CA VAL A 10 -1.77 5.11 -4.60
C VAL A 10 -2.42 5.73 -3.37
N ASN A 11 -3.67 5.39 -3.07
CA ASN A 11 -4.35 5.88 -1.87
C ASN A 11 -3.67 5.39 -0.58
N ASP A 12 -3.43 4.08 -0.48
CA ASP A 12 -2.80 3.46 0.68
C ASP A 12 -1.35 3.91 0.89
N SER A 13 -0.59 4.07 -0.20
CA SER A 13 0.80 4.58 -0.13
C SER A 13 0.85 6.06 0.24
N LEU A 14 -0.06 6.88 -0.31
CA LEU A 14 -0.12 8.31 -0.01
C LEU A 14 -0.48 8.55 1.45
N ILE A 15 -1.47 7.84 2.00
CA ILE A 15 -1.86 8.03 3.41
C ILE A 15 -0.76 7.60 4.39
N LEU A 16 0.02 6.56 4.05
CA LEU A 16 1.15 6.10 4.85
C LEU A 16 2.29 7.13 4.84
N ILE A 17 2.68 7.62 3.66
CA ILE A 17 3.77 8.60 3.51
C ILE A 17 3.39 9.96 4.07
N ASP A 18 2.14 10.42 3.90
CA ASP A 18 1.66 11.66 4.48
C ASP A 18 1.72 11.63 6.01
N PHE A 19 1.31 10.51 6.62
CA PHE A 19 1.39 10.34 8.06
C PHE A 19 2.84 10.29 8.57
N LEU A 20 3.72 9.61 7.84
CA LEU A 20 5.15 9.57 8.14
C LEU A 20 5.77 10.97 8.09
N LYS A 21 5.50 11.73 7.02
CA LYS A 21 5.98 13.12 6.90
C LYS A 21 5.49 14.00 8.06
N LYS A 22 4.22 13.89 8.45
CA LYS A 22 3.68 14.60 9.62
C LYS A 22 4.39 14.24 10.93
N LEU A 23 4.84 12.99 11.10
CA LEU A 23 5.65 12.60 12.26
C LEU A 23 7.07 13.17 12.18
N ARG A 24 7.68 13.21 10.98
CA ARG A 24 8.98 13.87 10.76
C ARG A 24 8.90 15.37 11.07
N GLU A 25 7.84 16.04 10.67
CA GLU A 25 7.59 17.48 10.95
C GLU A 25 7.41 17.75 12.45
N LYS A 26 6.91 16.77 13.21
CA LYS A 26 6.83 16.82 14.67
C LYS A 26 8.17 16.57 15.38
N GLY A 27 9.26 16.36 14.62
CA GLY A 27 10.60 16.19 15.14
C GLY A 27 11.00 14.75 15.47
N LEU A 28 10.19 13.74 15.12
CA LEU A 28 10.58 12.34 15.31
C LEU A 28 11.75 11.96 14.40
N SER A 29 12.61 11.07 14.89
CA SER A 29 13.67 10.48 14.06
C SER A 29 13.06 9.67 12.91
N LYS A 30 13.82 9.51 11.82
CA LYS A 30 13.35 8.81 10.61
C LYS A 30 12.84 7.39 10.90
N VAL A 31 13.53 6.66 11.77
CA VAL A 31 13.17 5.28 12.12
C VAL A 31 11.93 5.24 13.01
N GLU A 32 11.85 6.11 14.03
CA GLU A 32 10.68 6.18 14.91
C GLU A 32 9.41 6.58 14.14
N ALA A 33 9.53 7.57 13.24
CA ALA A 33 8.44 8.02 12.39
C ALA A 33 7.92 6.88 11.49
N VAL A 34 8.82 6.07 10.91
CA VAL A 34 8.43 4.89 10.12
C VAL A 34 7.71 3.85 10.97
N ILE A 35 8.27 3.47 12.12
CA ILE A 35 7.69 2.43 12.98
C ILE A 35 6.29 2.84 13.43
N GLN A 36 6.14 4.06 13.95
CA GLN A 36 4.86 4.56 14.42
C GLN A 36 3.85 4.73 13.28
N SER A 37 4.30 5.11 12.08
CA SER A 37 3.41 5.18 10.92
C SER A 37 2.88 3.81 10.51
N CYS A 38 3.75 2.81 10.45
CA CYS A 38 3.39 1.44 10.15
C CYS A 38 2.43 0.88 11.21
N GLU A 39 2.68 1.10 12.50
CA GLU A 39 1.82 0.62 13.58
C GLU A 39 0.38 1.15 13.47
N VAL A 40 0.23 2.46 13.22
CA VAL A 40 -1.08 3.12 13.13
C VAL A 40 -1.81 2.77 11.83
N ARG A 41 -1.08 2.64 10.71
CA ARG A 41 -1.68 2.53 9.37
C ARG A 41 -1.76 1.11 8.83
N ALA A 42 -0.93 0.17 9.30
CA ALA A 42 -0.96 -1.20 8.80
C ALA A 42 -2.32 -1.86 9.02
N ARG A 43 -2.96 -1.68 10.18
CA ARG A 43 -4.26 -2.28 10.47
C ARG A 43 -5.35 -1.77 9.50
N PRO A 44 -5.56 -0.45 9.32
CA PRO A 44 -6.50 0.05 8.31
C PRO A 44 -6.21 -0.45 6.89
N ILE A 45 -4.96 -0.41 6.43
CA ILE A 45 -4.59 -0.80 5.05
C ILE A 45 -4.89 -2.29 4.82
N ILE A 46 -4.54 -3.16 5.77
CA ILE A 46 -4.85 -4.59 5.70
C ILE A 46 -6.37 -4.80 5.68
N LEU A 47 -7.12 -4.10 6.54
CA LEU A 47 -8.57 -4.22 6.60
C LEU A 47 -9.24 -3.86 5.28
N THR A 48 -8.84 -2.75 4.66
CA THR A 48 -9.33 -2.34 3.33
C THR A 48 -9.03 -3.43 2.30
N SER A 49 -7.79 -3.89 2.25
CA SER A 49 -7.34 -4.90 1.29
C SER A 49 -8.14 -6.21 1.40
N VAL A 50 -8.32 -6.69 2.64
CA VAL A 50 -9.12 -7.88 2.94
C VAL A 50 -10.59 -7.67 2.58
N THR A 51 -11.16 -6.52 2.95
CA THR A 51 -12.57 -6.21 2.65
C THR A 51 -12.82 -6.17 1.15
N THR A 52 -11.93 -5.57 0.36
CA THR A 52 -12.03 -5.57 -1.10
C THR A 52 -11.90 -6.97 -1.68
N PHE A 53 -10.94 -7.77 -1.20
CA PHE A 53 -10.78 -9.16 -1.63
C PHE A 53 -12.03 -10.00 -1.35
N LEU A 54 -12.60 -9.87 -0.16
CA LEU A 54 -13.84 -10.56 0.22
C LEU A 54 -15.02 -10.10 -0.63
N GLY A 55 -15.13 -8.79 -0.90
CA GLY A 55 -16.20 -8.20 -1.71
C GLY A 55 -16.22 -8.71 -3.16
N ILE A 56 -15.06 -9.03 -3.73
CA ILE A 56 -14.97 -9.60 -5.09
C ILE A 56 -14.86 -11.13 -5.10
N SER A 57 -14.64 -11.78 -3.95
CA SER A 57 -14.49 -13.24 -3.87
C SER A 57 -15.68 -14.01 -4.49
N PRO A 58 -16.95 -13.56 -4.41
CA PRO A 58 -18.04 -14.27 -5.08
C PRO A 58 -17.90 -14.27 -6.61
N LEU A 59 -17.34 -13.21 -7.20
CA LEU A 59 -17.06 -13.14 -8.63
C LEU A 59 -15.89 -14.03 -9.04
N ILE A 60 -14.98 -14.33 -8.10
CA ILE A 60 -13.87 -15.25 -8.34
C ILE A 60 -14.40 -16.70 -8.36
N PHE A 61 -15.19 -17.10 -7.36
CA PHE A 61 -15.57 -18.50 -7.15
C PHE A 61 -16.90 -18.92 -7.80
N PHE A 62 -17.87 -18.01 -7.92
CA PHE A 62 -19.25 -18.33 -8.35
C PHE A 62 -19.67 -17.68 -9.67
N ALA A 63 -18.74 -17.17 -10.48
CA ALA A 63 -19.07 -16.59 -11.78
C ALA A 63 -19.57 -17.67 -12.77
N THR A 64 -20.73 -17.44 -13.38
CA THR A 64 -21.41 -18.39 -14.29
C THR A 64 -21.99 -17.70 -15.52
N GLY A 65 -22.13 -18.45 -16.62
CA GLY A 65 -22.78 -17.95 -17.83
C GLY A 65 -22.09 -16.70 -18.37
N GLN A 66 -22.87 -15.62 -18.55
CA GLN A 66 -22.36 -14.35 -19.07
C GLN A 66 -21.38 -13.65 -18.13
N THR A 67 -21.29 -13.96 -16.84
CA THR A 67 -20.33 -13.28 -15.92
C THR A 67 -18.95 -13.95 -15.88
N LYS A 68 -18.74 -15.05 -16.60
CA LYS A 68 -17.47 -15.81 -16.57
C LYS A 68 -16.26 -15.00 -17.06
N PHE A 69 -16.47 -14.01 -17.93
CA PHE A 69 -15.39 -13.11 -18.37
C PHE A 69 -14.90 -12.17 -17.27
N LEU A 70 -15.72 -11.91 -16.23
CA LEU A 70 -15.34 -11.07 -15.07
C LEU A 70 -14.45 -11.82 -14.08
N SER A 71 -14.54 -13.16 -14.03
CA SER A 71 -13.73 -13.99 -13.13
C SER A 71 -12.21 -13.74 -13.26
N PRO A 72 -11.58 -13.81 -14.45
CA PRO A 72 -10.16 -13.53 -14.58
C PRO A 72 -9.79 -12.07 -14.22
N MET A 73 -10.71 -11.13 -14.43
CA MET A 73 -10.51 -9.74 -14.03
C MET A 73 -10.53 -9.59 -12.49
N ALA A 74 -11.48 -10.24 -11.82
CA ALA A 74 -11.61 -10.23 -10.37
C ALA A 74 -10.42 -10.93 -9.68
N VAL A 75 -9.93 -12.04 -10.25
CA VAL A 75 -8.72 -12.73 -9.79
C VAL A 75 -7.51 -11.79 -9.87
N SER A 76 -7.30 -11.13 -11.01
CA SER A 76 -6.20 -10.18 -11.18
C SER A 76 -6.26 -9.03 -10.16
N LEU A 77 -7.45 -8.48 -9.89
CA LEU A 77 -7.61 -7.42 -8.89
C LEU A 77 -7.43 -7.92 -7.44
N GLY A 78 -7.99 -9.08 -7.10
CA GLY A 78 -7.89 -9.62 -5.74
C GLY A 78 -6.45 -9.93 -5.33
N PHE A 79 -5.77 -10.74 -6.13
CA PHE A 79 -4.38 -11.10 -5.85
C PHE A 79 -3.43 -9.93 -6.06
N GLY A 80 -3.68 -9.08 -7.06
CA GLY A 80 -2.90 -7.87 -7.29
C GLY A 80 -2.95 -6.91 -6.11
N LEU A 81 -4.12 -6.74 -5.50
CA LEU A 81 -4.29 -5.92 -4.30
C LEU A 81 -3.53 -6.50 -3.11
N LEU A 82 -3.75 -7.79 -2.78
CA LEU A 82 -3.08 -8.43 -1.65
C LEU A 82 -1.55 -8.36 -1.77
N PHE A 83 -1.03 -8.59 -2.97
CA PHE A 83 0.40 -8.47 -3.22
C PHE A 83 0.89 -7.02 -3.06
N ALA A 84 0.16 -6.05 -3.61
CA ALA A 84 0.51 -4.65 -3.48
C ALA A 84 0.47 -4.16 -2.02
N THR A 85 -0.47 -4.66 -1.20
CA THR A 85 -0.53 -4.36 0.23
C THR A 85 0.76 -4.74 0.96
N ILE A 86 1.31 -5.93 0.65
CA ILE A 86 2.59 -6.37 1.21
C ILE A 86 3.72 -5.43 0.78
N LEU A 87 3.75 -5.03 -0.50
CA LEU A 87 4.74 -4.07 -0.99
C LEU A 87 4.60 -2.69 -0.32
N ILE A 88 3.39 -2.19 -0.11
CA ILE A 88 3.17 -0.91 0.56
C ILE A 88 3.66 -0.95 2.01
N LEU A 89 3.38 -2.02 2.75
CA LEU A 89 3.74 -2.08 4.17
C LEU A 89 5.22 -2.40 4.42
N LEU A 90 5.89 -3.09 3.51
CA LEU A 90 7.29 -3.48 3.67
C LEU A 90 8.23 -2.64 2.80
N VAL A 91 7.97 -2.58 1.49
CA VAL A 91 8.89 -1.96 0.53
C VAL A 91 8.82 -0.45 0.59
N LEU A 92 7.63 0.13 0.72
CA LEU A 92 7.48 1.59 0.77
C LEU A 92 8.22 2.27 1.94
N PRO A 93 8.12 1.81 3.21
CA PRO A 93 8.87 2.42 4.30
C PRO A 93 10.39 2.22 4.16
N CYS A 94 10.83 1.04 3.71
CA CYS A 94 12.24 0.79 3.42
C CYS A 94 12.78 1.74 2.33
N PHE A 95 12.01 1.91 1.26
CA PHE A 95 12.36 2.81 0.17
C PHE A 95 12.42 4.27 0.65
N TYR A 96 11.48 4.69 1.50
CA TYR A 96 11.51 6.00 2.11
C TYR A 96 12.80 6.24 2.90
N LEU A 97 13.20 5.29 3.76
CA LEU A 97 14.45 5.39 4.54
C LEU A 97 15.69 5.49 3.63
N ILE A 98 15.75 4.68 2.58
CA ILE A 98 16.85 4.71 1.61
C ILE A 98 16.95 6.08 0.92
N VAL A 99 15.81 6.64 0.51
CA VAL A 99 15.77 7.95 -0.15
C VAL A 99 16.17 9.07 0.84
N ASP A 100 15.73 8.99 2.10
CA ASP A 100 16.10 9.95 3.13
C ASP A 100 17.62 9.89 3.41
N ASP A 101 18.19 8.69 3.56
CA ASP A 101 19.65 8.47 3.72
C ASP A 101 20.46 8.99 2.53
N LEU A 102 20.00 8.74 1.31
CA LEU A 102 20.65 9.22 0.09
C LEU A 102 20.64 10.74 0.03
N LYS A 103 19.51 11.36 0.41
CA LYS A 103 19.37 12.81 0.48
C LYS A 103 20.33 13.41 1.52
N GLU A 104 20.42 12.83 2.72
CA GLU A 104 21.37 13.27 3.75
C GLU A 104 22.82 13.20 3.26
N LYS A 105 23.23 12.11 2.60
CA LYS A 105 24.60 11.95 2.05
C LYS A 105 24.91 12.92 0.91
N ILE A 106 23.93 13.27 0.08
CA ILE A 106 24.12 14.23 -1.01
C ILE A 106 24.24 15.65 -0.45
N LEU A 107 23.36 16.02 0.51
CA LEU A 107 23.41 17.32 1.17
C LEU A 107 24.66 17.53 2.02
N SER A 108 25.23 16.47 2.61
CA SER A 108 26.50 16.59 3.35
C SER A 108 27.73 16.77 2.45
N LYS A 109 27.57 16.61 1.12
CA LYS A 109 28.67 16.64 0.15
C LYS A 109 28.68 17.93 -0.70
N ILE A 110 27.66 18.77 -0.56
CA ILE A 110 27.54 20.11 -1.15
C ILE A 110 27.88 21.13 -0.06
#